data_AF-A0A921ZTX0-F1
#
_entry.id   AF-A0A921ZTX0-F1
#
_cell.length_a   1.000
_cell.length_b   1.000
_cell.length_c   1.000
_cell.angle_alpha   90.00
_cell.angle_beta   90.00
_cell.angle_gamma   90.00
#
_symmetry.space_group_name_H-M   'P 1'
#
loop_
_entity.id
_entity.type
_entity.pdbx_description
1 polymer ?
#
loop_
_entity_poly.entity_id
_entity_poly.type
_entity_poly.pdbx_seq_one_letter_code
_entity_poly.pdbx_strand_id
1 'polypeptide(L)' 'HTGDHKSQHESRDGDVVHGYYSLQQPDGSLRDVHYHGDDHSGYFPR' A
#
# COMPACT_ATOMS: atom_id res chain seq x y z
N HIS A 1 -5.15 19.81 -12.28
CA HIS A 1 -4.97 18.89 -11.15
C HIS A 1 -5.32 17.50 -11.64
N THR A 2 -4.42 16.54 -11.46
CA THR A 2 -4.28 15.32 -12.26
C THR A 2 -5.34 14.24 -12.02
N GLY A 3 -6.35 14.47 -11.16
CA GLY A 3 -7.46 13.52 -10.95
C GLY A 3 -7.08 12.19 -10.28
N ASP A 4 -5.80 11.97 -10.00
CA ASP A 4 -5.32 10.77 -9.32
C ASP A 4 -5.77 10.79 -7.85
N HIS A 5 -6.73 9.94 -7.50
CA HIS A 5 -7.08 9.68 -6.10
C HIS A 5 -6.16 8.60 -5.56
N LYS A 6 -5.25 8.98 -4.67
CA LYS A 6 -4.28 8.07 -4.06
C LYS A 6 -4.42 8.15 -2.55
N SER A 7 -4.46 7.00 -1.89
CA SER A 7 -4.45 6.91 -0.42
C SER A 7 -3.39 5.90 -0.01
N GLN A 8 -2.58 6.26 0.99
CA GLN A 8 -1.58 5.37 1.58
C GLN A 8 -1.81 5.36 3.08
N HIS A 9 -1.71 4.19 3.69
CA HIS A 9 -1.67 4.03 5.13
C HIS A 9 -0.61 3.01 5.51
N GLU A 10 0.28 3.37 6.43
CA GLU A 10 1.30 2.49 6.98
C GLU A 10 1.21 2.55 8.50
N SER A 11 1.27 1.39 9.13
CA SER A 11 1.27 1.19 10.56
C SER A 11 2.43 0.26 10.92
N ARG A 12 3.13 0.61 11.99
CA ARG A 12 4.29 -0.14 12.48
C ARG A 12 4.01 -0.61 13.90
N ASP A 13 4.17 -1.92 14.11
CA ASP A 13 4.07 -2.57 15.41
C ASP A 13 5.40 -3.28 15.70
N GLY A 14 6.24 -2.65 16.52
CA GLY A 14 7.60 -3.12 16.80
C GLY A 14 8.45 -3.23 15.54
N ASP A 15 8.81 -4.47 15.19
CA ASP A 15 9.63 -4.85 14.04
C ASP A 15 8.81 -5.22 12.79
N VAL A 16 7.48 -5.08 12.87
CA VAL A 16 6.55 -5.39 11.78
C VAL A 16 5.93 -4.11 11.24
N VAL A 17 6.02 -3.92 9.92
CA VAL A 17 5.31 -2.91 9.16
C VAL A 17 4.17 -3.56 8.40
N HIS A 18 2.99 -2.98 8.50
CA HIS A 18 1.86 -3.34 7.67
C HIS A 18 1.23 -2.08 7.10
N GLY A 19 0.79 -2.16 5.85
CA GLY A 19 0.21 -1.01 5.21
C GLY A 19 -0.64 -1.40 4.02
N TYR A 20 -1.34 -0.40 3.51
CA TYR A 20 -2.04 -0.51 2.25
C TYR A 20 -1.88 0.77 1.45
N TYR A 21 -1.97 0.60 0.13
CA TYR A 21 -1.98 1.68 -0.83
C TYR A 21 -3.12 1.46 -1.81
N SER A 22 -3.95 2.49 -1.96
CA SER A 22 -5.04 2.55 -2.92
C SER A 22 -4.70 3.57 -4.00
N LEU A 23 -4.84 3.19 -5.27
CA LEU A 23 -4.67 4.08 -6.41
C LEU A 23 -5.84 3.95 -7.38
N GLN A 24 -6.56 5.06 -7.54
CA GLN A 24 -7.53 5.22 -8.62
C GLN A 24 -6.77 5.51 -9.92
N GLN A 25 -6.89 4.57 -10.85
CA GLN A 25 -6.33 4.68 -12.19
C GLN A 25 -7.28 5.48 -13.09
N PRO A 26 -6.75 6.10 -14.17
CA PRO A 26 -7.54 6.91 -15.09
C PRO A 26 -8.55 6.11 -15.92
N ASP A 27 -8.41 4.78 -15.99
CA ASP A 27 -9.41 3.87 -16.58
C ASP A 27 -10.58 3.55 -15.62
N GLY A 28 -10.56 4.12 -14.40
CA GLY A 28 -11.54 3.89 -13.35
C GLY A 28 -11.23 2.68 -12.46
N SER A 29 -10.16 1.92 -12.74
CA SER A 29 -9.75 0.80 -11.90
C SER A 29 -9.18 1.28 -10.57
N LEU A 30 -9.46 0.55 -9.49
CA LEU A 30 -8.83 0.75 -8.18
C LEU A 30 -7.78 -0.32 -7.97
N ARG A 31 -6.55 0.10 -7.67
CA ARG A 31 -5.48 -0.78 -7.21
C ARG A 31 -5.36 -0.63 -5.71
N ASP A 32 -5.86 -1.63 -4.98
CA ASP A 32 -5.66 -1.77 -3.55
C ASP A 32 -4.57 -2.81 -3.30
N VAL A 33 -3.44 -2.36 -2.77
CA VAL A 33 -2.27 -3.20 -2.47
C VAL A 33 -2.09 -3.23 -0.97
N HIS A 34 -2.18 -4.42 -0.38
CA HIS A 34 -1.86 -4.64 1.02
C HIS A 34 -0.47 -5.26 1.13
N TYR A 35 0.38 -4.69 1.95
CA TYR A 35 1.72 -5.22 2.18
C TYR A 35 1.98 -5.42 3.68
N HIS A 36 2.80 -6.41 3.96
CA HIS A 36 3.31 -6.76 5.27
C HIS A 36 4.82 -6.96 5.11
N GLY A 37 5.61 -6.29 5.95
CA GLY A 37 7.05 -6.46 6.02
C GLY A 37 7.45 -6.68 7.47
N ASP A 38 8.11 -7.79 7.74
CA ASP A 38 8.81 -8.05 9.00
C ASP A 38 10.32 -7.97 8.78
N ASP A 39 11.09 -7.73 9.86
CA ASP A 39 12.55 -7.59 9.81
C ASP A 39 13.26 -8.80 9.15
N HIS A 40 12.62 -9.98 9.11
CA HIS A 40 13.16 -11.19 8.49
C HIS A 40 12.72 -11.43 7.03
N SER A 41 11.65 -10.77 6.57
CA SER A 41 11.03 -11.02 5.26
C SER A 41 10.74 -9.70 4.57
N GLY A 42 11.71 -9.22 3.78
CA GLY A 42 11.58 -8.00 3.00
C GLY A 42 10.31 -8.00 2.14
N TYR A 43 9.54 -6.91 2.28
CA TYR A 43 8.40 -6.47 1.47
C TYR A 43 8.03 -7.36 0.27
N PHE A 44 6.98 -8.17 0.42
CA PHE A 44 6.36 -8.89 -0.68
C PHE A 44 5.08 -8.16 -1.13
N PRO A 45 5.07 -7.46 -2.27
CA PRO A 45 3.82 -7.04 -2.90
C PRO A 45 3.14 -8.30 -3.47
N ARG A 46 2.02 -8.73 -2.89
CA ARG A 46 1.13 -9.74 -3.46
C ARG A 46 -0.18 -9.07 -3.87
#